data_AF-R4WWQ5-F1
#
_entry.id   AF-R4WWQ5-F1
#
_cell.length_a   1.000
_cell.length_b   1.000
_cell.length_c   1.000
_cell.angle_alpha   90.00
_cell.angle_beta   90.00
_cell.angle_gamma   90.00
#
_symmetry.space_group_name_H-M   'P 1'
#
loop_
_entity.id
_entity.type
_entity.pdbx_description
1 polymer ?
#
loop_
_entity_poly.entity_id
_entity_poly.type
_entity_poly.pdbx_seq_one_letter_code
_entity_poly.pdbx_strand_id
1 'polypeptide(L)'
;MLDRLHAANGQTLAELCEGLRMTRQAVSKHLGVLEAANLVATQRHGREKRHLLNPVPIHEIAQRWISKFERPRLDALADLKRTLEGDDHD
;
A
#
# COMPACT_ATOMS: atom_id res chain seq x y z
N MET A 1 -5.51 -4.21 9.76
CA MET A 1 -6.25 -5.12 8.85
C MET A 1 -5.50 -5.30 7.54
N LEU A 2 -5.14 -4.22 6.84
CA LEU A 2 -4.32 -4.29 5.63
C LEU A 2 -2.99 -5.02 5.86
N ASP A 3 -2.30 -4.78 7.00
CA ASP A 3 -1.06 -5.50 7.34
C ASP A 3 -1.28 -7.01 7.49
N ARG A 4 -2.44 -7.43 8.00
CA ARG A 4 -2.78 -8.85 8.09
C ARG A 4 -3.03 -9.46 6.72
N LEU A 5 -3.74 -8.76 5.84
CA LEU A 5 -3.96 -9.22 4.46
C LEU A 5 -2.67 -9.21 3.64
N HIS A 6 -1.75 -8.29 3.96
CA HIS A 6 -0.41 -8.27 3.40
C HIS A 6 0.41 -9.48 3.85
N ALA A 7 0.37 -9.82 5.14
CA ALA A 7 1.07 -10.98 5.69
C ALA A 7 0.47 -12.33 5.25
N ALA A 8 -0.86 -12.41 5.16
CA ALA A 8 -1.58 -13.61 4.76
C ALA A 8 -2.80 -13.23 3.91
N ASN A 9 -2.73 -13.42 2.61
CA ASN A 9 -3.80 -13.01 1.71
C ASN A 9 -4.94 -14.06 1.65
N GLY A 10 -6.14 -13.66 1.24
CA GLY A 10 -7.26 -14.60 1.05
C GLY A 10 -7.91 -15.09 2.35
N GLN A 11 -7.83 -14.28 3.42
CA GLN A 11 -8.47 -14.57 4.70
C GLN A 11 -10.00 -14.35 4.63
N THR A 12 -10.73 -15.18 5.34
CA THR A 12 -12.15 -15.02 5.65
C THR A 12 -12.37 -13.92 6.67
N LEU A 13 -13.63 -13.49 6.83
CA LEU A 13 -14.00 -12.53 7.86
C LEU A 13 -13.68 -13.07 9.28
N ALA A 14 -13.85 -14.38 9.51
CA ALA A 14 -13.57 -14.99 10.81
C ALA A 14 -12.08 -14.91 11.15
N GLU A 15 -11.21 -15.36 10.24
CA GLU A 15 -9.74 -15.32 10.41
C GLU A 15 -9.23 -13.89 10.61
N LEU A 16 -9.82 -12.90 9.92
CA LEU A 16 -9.48 -11.49 10.14
C LEU A 16 -9.86 -10.99 11.53
N CYS A 17 -10.95 -11.50 12.12
CA CYS A 17 -11.38 -11.09 13.46
C CYS A 17 -10.47 -11.64 14.57
N GLU A 18 -9.90 -12.84 14.40
CA GLU A 18 -9.19 -13.57 15.47
C GLU A 18 -7.98 -12.83 16.07
N GLY A 19 -7.34 -11.92 15.32
CA GLY A 19 -6.23 -11.12 15.85
C GLY A 19 -6.44 -9.62 15.74
N LEU A 20 -7.69 -9.17 15.68
CA LEU A 20 -8.03 -7.76 15.81
C LEU A 20 -8.78 -7.54 17.12
N ARG A 21 -8.41 -6.50 17.88
CA ARG A 21 -9.17 -6.06 19.06
C ARG A 21 -10.40 -5.26 18.65
N MET A 22 -11.23 -5.84 17.79
CA MET A 22 -12.38 -5.20 17.16
C MET A 22 -13.53 -6.19 17.05
N THR A 23 -14.76 -5.70 17.11
CA THR A 23 -15.93 -6.56 16.89
C THR A 23 -16.02 -6.99 15.42
N ARG A 24 -16.64 -8.13 15.16
CA ARG A 24 -16.89 -8.61 13.79
C ARG A 24 -17.64 -7.58 12.92
N GLN A 25 -18.57 -6.83 13.50
CA GLN A 25 -19.27 -5.75 12.80
C GLN A 25 -18.34 -4.59 12.45
N ALA A 26 -17.44 -4.19 13.35
CA ALA A 26 -16.44 -3.16 13.05
C ALA A 26 -15.53 -3.63 11.90
N VAL A 27 -15.04 -4.87 11.95
CA VAL A 27 -14.23 -5.47 10.88
C VAL A 27 -14.99 -5.45 9.54
N SER A 28 -16.26 -5.87 9.53
CA SER A 28 -17.09 -5.83 8.32
C SER A 28 -17.28 -4.41 7.77
N LYS A 29 -17.44 -3.40 8.64
CA LYS A 29 -17.56 -2.00 8.23
C LYS A 29 -16.26 -1.50 7.59
N HIS A 30 -15.11 -1.82 8.19
CA HIS A 30 -13.81 -1.46 7.60
C HIS A 30 -13.58 -2.15 6.26
N LEU A 31 -13.93 -3.44 6.13
CA LEU A 31 -13.86 -4.14 4.86
C LEU A 31 -14.72 -3.47 3.79
N GLY A 32 -15.93 -3.03 4.12
CA GLY A 32 -16.77 -2.29 3.17
C GLY A 32 -16.12 -0.99 2.67
N VAL A 33 -15.47 -0.23 3.56
CA VAL A 33 -14.73 0.99 3.17
C VAL A 33 -13.52 0.65 2.30
N LEU A 34 -12.77 -0.39 2.66
CA LEU A 34 -11.57 -0.81 1.91
C LEU A 34 -11.92 -1.41 0.55
N GLU A 35 -13.03 -2.14 0.44
CA GLU A 35 -13.58 -2.62 -0.84
C GLU A 35 -14.00 -1.43 -1.72
N ALA A 36 -14.72 -0.45 -1.16
CA ALA A 36 -15.11 0.76 -1.89
C ALA A 36 -13.91 1.60 -2.36
N ALA A 37 -12.81 1.60 -1.60
CA ALA A 37 -11.55 2.23 -1.96
C ALA A 37 -10.69 1.38 -2.91
N ASN A 38 -11.18 0.21 -3.36
CA ASN A 38 -10.46 -0.76 -4.18
C ASN A 38 -9.14 -1.27 -3.54
N LEU A 39 -8.98 -1.13 -2.22
CA LEU A 39 -7.81 -1.62 -1.47
C LEU A 39 -7.96 -3.09 -1.07
N VAL A 40 -9.19 -3.60 -1.06
CA VAL A 40 -9.49 -5.02 -0.82
C VAL A 40 -10.41 -5.53 -1.91
N ALA A 41 -10.04 -6.64 -2.54
CA ALA A 41 -10.88 -7.40 -3.45
C ALA A 41 -11.48 -8.60 -2.72
N THR A 42 -12.61 -9.12 -3.21
CA THR A 42 -13.20 -10.31 -2.62
C THR A 42 -13.51 -11.38 -3.65
N GLN A 43 -13.27 -12.63 -3.25
CA GLN A 43 -13.48 -13.80 -4.07
C GLN A 43 -14.27 -14.82 -3.28
N ARG A 44 -15.24 -15.47 -3.95
CA ARG A 44 -15.95 -16.61 -3.37
C ARG A 44 -15.19 -17.89 -3.69
N HIS A 45 -14.83 -18.64 -2.66
CA HIS A 45 -14.26 -19.97 -2.78
C HIS A 45 -15.23 -20.96 -2.11
N GLY A 46 -16.06 -21.62 -2.92
CA GLY A 46 -17.15 -22.44 -2.42
C GLY A 46 -18.16 -21.62 -1.59
N ARG A 47 -18.29 -21.96 -0.30
CA ARG A 47 -19.17 -21.25 0.65
C ARG A 47 -18.49 -20.10 1.39
N GLU A 48 -17.20 -19.89 1.18
CA GLU A 48 -16.41 -18.87 1.88
C GLU A 48 -16.23 -17.61 1.04
N LYS A 49 -16.38 -16.43 1.67
CA LYS A 49 -15.96 -15.14 1.12
C LYS A 49 -14.55 -14.84 1.62
N ARG A 50 -13.59 -14.78 0.70
CA ARG A 50 -12.19 -14.47 0.97
C ARG A 50 -11.88 -13.03 0.60
N HIS A 51 -11.08 -12.36 1.42
CA HIS A 51 -10.68 -10.98 1.25
C HIS A 51 -9.21 -10.96 0.87
N LEU A 52 -8.90 -10.23 -0.19
CA LEU A 52 -7.56 -10.12 -0.75
C LEU A 52 -7.12 -8.66 -0.77
N LEU A 53 -5.89 -8.39 -0.35
CA LEU A 53 -5.27 -7.08 -0.53
C LEU A 53 -5.10 -6.80 -2.03
N ASN A 54 -5.56 -5.63 -2.46
CA ASN A 54 -5.22 -5.08 -3.78
C ASN A 54 -4.12 -4.02 -3.61
N PRO A 55 -2.87 -4.29 -4.03
CA PRO A 55 -1.76 -3.35 -3.86
C PRO A 55 -1.75 -2.24 -4.92
N VAL A 56 -2.55 -2.35 -6.00
CA VAL A 56 -2.51 -1.43 -7.14
C VAL A 56 -2.77 0.03 -6.73
N PRO A 57 -3.84 0.37 -5.98
CA PRO A 57 -4.09 1.77 -5.62
C PRO A 57 -3.00 2.36 -4.72
N ILE A 58 -2.40 1.53 -3.85
CA ILE A 58 -1.28 1.95 -2.99
C ILE A 58 -0.07 2.31 -3.86
N HIS A 59 0.26 1.46 -4.84
CA HIS A 59 1.35 1.71 -5.79
C HIS A 59 1.10 2.97 -6.61
N GLU A 60 -0.11 3.20 -7.11
CA GLU A 60 -0.46 4.40 -7.87
C GLU A 60 -0.33 5.69 -7.05
N ILE A 61 -0.74 5.65 -5.78
CA ILE A 61 -0.58 6.80 -4.86
C ILE A 61 0.91 7.04 -4.59
N ALA A 62 1.66 5.98 -4.30
CA ALA A 62 3.10 6.05 -4.10
C ALA A 62 3.80 6.66 -5.32
N GLN A 63 3.53 6.16 -6.52
CA GLN A 63 4.08 6.72 -7.76
C GLN A 63 3.72 8.18 -7.98
N ARG A 64 2.46 8.56 -7.71
CA ARG A 64 1.99 9.94 -7.95
C ARG A 64 2.55 10.96 -6.97
N TRP A 65 2.83 10.55 -5.73
CA TRP A 65 3.27 11.47 -4.68
C TRP A 65 4.77 11.36 -4.39
N ILE A 66 5.33 10.15 -4.27
CA ILE A 66 6.74 9.93 -3.93
C ILE A 66 7.66 10.39 -5.07
N SER A 67 7.30 10.17 -6.33
CA SER A 67 8.07 10.68 -7.48
C SER A 67 8.25 12.19 -7.47
N LYS A 68 7.37 12.94 -6.78
CA LYS A 68 7.49 14.39 -6.63
C LYS A 68 8.50 14.78 -5.55
N PHE A 69 8.69 13.93 -4.53
CA PHE A 69 9.67 14.16 -3.46
C PHE A 69 11.09 13.72 -3.85
N GLU A 70 11.21 12.80 -4.81
CA GLU A 70 12.52 12.36 -5.30
C GLU A 70 13.15 13.36 -6.28
N ARG A 71 12.34 14.15 -7.00
CA ARG A 71 12.83 15.16 -7.97
C ARG A 71 13.79 16.18 -7.33
N PRO A 72 13.44 16.90 -6.25
CA PRO A 72 14.37 17.85 -5.63
C PRO A 72 15.66 17.20 -5.11
N ARG A 73 15.60 15.94 -4.66
CA ARG A 73 16.77 15.20 -4.19
C ARG A 73 17.69 14.79 -5.34
N LEU A 74 17.11 14.39 -6.47
CA LEU A 74 17.85 14.09 -7.70
C LEU A 74 18.47 15.35 -8.30
N ASP A 75 17.74 16.47 -8.28
CA ASP A 75 18.26 17.77 -8.73
C ASP A 75 19.45 18.21 -7.87
N ALA A 76 19.34 18.09 -6.54
CA ALA A 76 20.45 18.40 -5.62
C ALA A 76 21.69 17.49 -5.84
N LEU A 77 21.48 16.20 -6.15
CA LEU A 77 22.57 15.29 -6.49
C LEU A 77 23.21 15.62 -7.85
N ALA A 78 22.41 16.04 -8.84
CA ALA A 78 22.89 16.46 -10.15
C ALA A 78 23.70 17.77 -10.06
N ASP A 79 23.26 18.71 -9.24
CA ASP A 79 23.99 19.95 -8.97
C ASP A 79 25.30 19.68 -8.25
N LEU A 80 25.30 18.82 -7.22
CA LEU A 80 26.53 18.40 -6.53
C LEU A 80 27.54 17.76 -7.49
N LYS A 81 27.07 16.87 -8.37
CA LYS A 81 27.92 16.25 -9.39
C LYS A 81 28.55 17.29 -10.32
N ARG A 82 27.77 18.29 -10.77
CA ARG A 82 28.27 19.36 -11.66
C ARG A 82 29.33 20.23 -10.98
N THR A 83 29.16 20.55 -9.71
CA THR A 83 30.18 21.29 -8.94
C THR A 83 31.47 20.49 -8.86
N LEU A 84 31.38 19.19 -8.53
CA LEU A 84 32.55 18.33 -8.41
C LEU A 84 33.26 18.09 -9.75
N GLU A 85 32.52 17.96 -10.85
CA GLU A 85 33.12 17.84 -12.20
C GLU A 85 33.65 19.18 -12.74
N GLY A 86 33.22 20.32 -12.17
CA GLY A 86 33.68 21.66 -12.52
C GLY A 86 34.95 22.11 -11.80
N ASP A 87 35.28 21.50 -10.67
CA ASP A 87 36.47 21.82 -9.86
C ASP A 87 37.72 21.01 -10.25
N ASP A 88 37.62 20.05 -11.18
CA ASP A 88 38.73 19.17 -11.63
C ASP A 88 39.52 19.74 -12.85
N HIS A 89 39.39 21.05 -13.13
CA HIS A 89 40.11 21.73 -14.21
C HIS A 89 40.62 23.12 -13.77
N ASP A 90 41.60 23.15 -12.87
CA ASP A 90 42.56 24.26 -12.74
C ASP A 90 43.92 23.74 -12.23
#